data_AF-A0A1V4HEL6-F1
#
_entry.id   AF-A0A1V4HEL6-F1
#
_cell.length_a   1.000
_cell.length_b   1.000
_cell.length_c   1.000
_cell.angle_alpha   90.00
_cell.angle_beta   90.00
_cell.angle_gamma   90.00
#
_symmetry.space_group_name_H-M   'P 1'
#
loop_
_entity.id
_entity.type
_entity.pdbx_description
1 polymer ?
#
loop_
_entity_poly.entity_id
_entity_poly.type
_entity_poly.pdbx_seq_one_letter_code
_entity_poly.pdbx_strand_id
1 'polypeptide(L)' 'MNIITFIEMGHDKGQAKKGGRRVPEKRLFTLAALGGGIGGWLGMRVWRHKTKHMSFVIGIPLLVVLNCICVILIAIYM' A
#
# COMPACT_ATOMS: atom_id res chain seq x y z
N MET A 1 8.55 5.12 -4.20
CA MET A 1 7.93 3.86 -3.69
C MET A 1 6.57 3.55 -4.31
N ASN A 2 5.70 4.52 -4.61
CA ASN A 2 4.34 4.28 -5.13
C ASN A 2 4.21 3.23 -6.25
N ILE A 3 5.01 3.31 -7.32
CA ILE A 3 4.94 2.35 -8.45
C ILE A 3 5.27 0.92 -7.99
N ILE A 4 6.29 0.76 -7.14
CA ILE A 4 6.70 -0.54 -6.60
C ILE A 4 5.58 -1.12 -5.73
N THR A 5 5.00 -0.33 -4.82
CA THR A 5 3.90 -0.77 -3.96
C THR A 5 2.65 -1.15 -4.75
N PHE A 6 2.37 -0.42 -5.84
CA PHE A 6 1.31 -0.74 -6.79
C PHE A 6 1.58 -2.11 -7.45
N ILE A 7 2.75 -2.30 -8.08
CA ILE A 7 3.09 -3.57 -8.73
C ILE A 7 3.05 -4.76 -7.75
N GLU A 8 3.56 -4.60 -6.52
CA GLU A 8 3.56 -5.64 -5.50
C GLU A 8 2.13 -6.04 -5.07
N MET A 9 1.19 -5.10 -4.99
CA MET A 9 -0.24 -5.40 -4.76
C MET A 9 -0.84 -6.25 -5.90
N GLY A 10 -0.51 -5.89 -7.15
CA GLY A 10 -0.93 -6.64 -8.33
C GLY A 10 -0.32 -8.03 -8.40
N HIS A 11 0.98 -8.14 -8.11
CA HIS A 11 1.70 -9.41 -8.05
C HIS A 11 1.11 -10.32 -6.97
N ASP A 12 0.85 -9.83 -5.77
CA ASP A 12 0.22 -10.62 -4.70
C ASP A 12 -1.17 -11.15 -5.11
N LYS A 13 -1.98 -10.33 -5.81
CA LYS A 13 -3.26 -10.78 -6.39
C LYS A 13 -3.07 -11.88 -7.43
N GLY A 14 -2.07 -11.74 -8.30
CA GLY A 14 -1.72 -12.74 -9.31
C GLY A 14 -1.31 -14.07 -8.69
N GLN A 15 -0.48 -14.03 -7.65
CA GLN A 15 -0.06 -15.21 -6.89
C GLN A 15 -1.25 -15.87 -6.19
N ALA A 16 -2.20 -15.09 -5.65
CA ALA A 16 -3.44 -15.63 -5.08
C ALA A 16 -4.26 -16.45 -6.08
N LYS A 17 -4.33 -16.01 -7.35
CA LYS A 17 -5.04 -16.73 -8.41
C LYS A 17 -4.32 -17.99 -8.87
N LYS A 18 -2.99 -17.97 -8.88
CA LYS A 18 -2.14 -19.06 -9.35
C LYS A 18 -1.80 -20.09 -8.27
N GLY A 19 -2.29 -19.93 -7.04
CA GLY A 19 -1.89 -20.75 -5.89
C GLY A 19 -0.42 -20.56 -5.47
N GLY A 20 0.21 -19.48 -5.92
CA GLY A 20 1.60 -19.16 -5.63
C GLY A 20 1.80 -18.58 -4.23
N ARG A 21 3.06 -18.40 -3.86
CA ARG A 21 3.46 -17.81 -2.56
C ARG A 21 3.00 -16.35 -2.48
N ARG A 22 2.16 -16.06 -1.49
CA ARG A 22 1.60 -14.74 -1.19
C ARG A 22 2.67 -13.84 -0.58
N VAL A 23 2.62 -12.54 -0.88
CA VAL A 23 3.50 -11.54 -0.29
C VAL A 23 3.08 -11.31 1.17
N PRO A 24 4.02 -11.33 2.13
CA PRO A 24 3.70 -11.05 3.53
C PRO A 24 3.08 -9.66 3.67
N GLU A 25 2.00 -9.55 4.44
CA GLU A 25 1.29 -8.27 4.65
C GLU A 25 2.22 -7.19 5.18
N LYS A 26 3.14 -7.56 6.09
CA LYS A 26 4.16 -6.67 6.64
C LYS A 26 4.94 -5.94 5.54
N ARG A 27 5.35 -6.64 4.48
CA ARG A 27 6.11 -6.03 3.37
C ARG A 27 5.28 -4.99 2.61
N LEU A 28 3.99 -5.27 2.38
CA LEU A 28 3.07 -4.31 1.74
C LEU A 28 2.86 -3.07 2.60
N PHE A 29 2.70 -3.23 3.92
CA PHE A 29 2.59 -2.11 4.85
C PHE A 29 3.89 -1.32 4.97
N THR A 30 5.06 -1.97 5.01
CA THR A 30 6.36 -1.29 5.03
C THR A 30 6.57 -0.46 3.77
N LEU A 31 6.28 -1.02 2.59
CA LEU A 31 6.36 -0.28 1.33
C LEU A 31 5.39 0.91 1.30
N ALA A 32 4.19 0.75 1.85
CA ALA A 32 3.22 1.84 1.98
C ALA A 32 3.73 2.93 2.95
N ALA A 33 4.32 2.54 4.07
CA ALA A 33 4.85 3.47 5.08
C ALA A 33 6.03 4.31 4.56
N LEU A 34 6.91 3.72 3.74
CA LEU A 34 8.10 4.38 3.17
C LEU A 34 7.81 5.32 1.97
N GLY A 35 6.62 5.91 1.85
CA GLY A 35 6.28 6.75 0.67
C GLY A 35 5.51 6.04 -0.43
N GLY A 36 5.01 4.83 -0.17
CA GLY A 36 4.25 4.04 -1.14
C GLY A 36 2.74 4.01 -0.89
N GLY A 37 2.25 4.76 0.09
CA GLY A 37 0.86 4.68 0.54
C GLY A 37 -0.15 4.90 -0.58
N ILE A 38 0.07 5.91 -1.43
CA ILE A 38 -0.84 6.25 -2.54
C ILE A 38 -0.87 5.11 -3.56
N GLY A 39 0.29 4.57 -3.94
CA GLY A 39 0.40 3.43 -4.84
C GLY A 39 -0.24 2.15 -4.27
N GLY A 40 -0.08 1.92 -2.97
CA GLY A 40 -0.75 0.82 -2.26
C GLY A 40 -2.27 0.95 -2.25
N TRP A 41 -2.79 2.15 -1.99
CA TRP A 41 -4.22 2.42 -1.97
C TRP A 41 -4.87 2.30 -3.34
N LEU A 42 -4.22 2.87 -4.37
CA LEU A 42 -4.62 2.69 -5.77
C LEU A 42 -4.61 1.20 -6.13
N GLY A 43 -3.58 0.47 -5.71
CA GLY A 43 -3.48 -0.95 -5.99
C GLY A 43 -4.61 -1.77 -5.38
N MET A 44 -4.94 -1.52 -4.12
CA MET A 44 -6.09 -2.17 -3.47
C MET A 44 -7.38 -2.00 -4.29
N ARG A 45 -7.63 -0.79 -4.81
CA ARG A 45 -8.83 -0.48 -5.61
C ARG A 45 -8.79 -1.11 -7.00
N VAL A 46 -7.68 -0.96 -7.72
CA VAL A 46 -7.53 -1.47 -9.10
C VAL A 46 -7.59 -3.00 -9.13
N TRP A 47 -6.84 -3.69 -8.28
CA TRP A 47 -6.82 -5.16 -8.27
C TRP A 47 -7.90 -5.79 -7.38
N ARG A 48 -8.73 -4.97 -6.74
CA ARG A 48 -9.72 -5.39 -5.73
C ARG A 48 -9.04 -6.33 -4.72
N HIS A 49 -7.89 -5.89 -4.24
CA HIS A 49 -7.00 -6.67 -3.40
C HIS A 49 -7.28 -6.34 -1.94
N LYS A 50 -7.69 -7.34 -1.14
CA LYS A 50 -7.95 -7.23 0.30
C LYS A 50 -8.81 -6.02 0.73
N THR A 51 -9.78 -5.64 -0.11
CA THR A 51 -10.74 -4.55 0.17
C THR A 51 -11.74 -4.87 1.28
N LYS A 52 -11.78 -6.12 1.78
CA LYS A 52 -12.60 -6.54 2.93
C LYS A 52 -11.79 -6.79 4.21
N HIS A 53 -10.44 -6.75 4.13
CA HIS A 53 -9.62 -6.96 5.31
C HIS A 53 -9.44 -5.63 6.04
N MET A 54 -9.96 -5.54 7.27
CA MET A 54 -9.93 -4.31 8.08
C MET A 54 -8.53 -3.72 8.19
N SER A 55 -7.49 -4.55 8.35
CA SER A 55 -6.10 -4.09 8.40
C SER A 55 -5.70 -3.28 7.17
N PHE A 56 -6.12 -3.71 5.97
CA PHE A 56 -5.81 -3.01 4.72
C PHE A 56 -6.72 -1.81 4.48
N VAL A 57 -8.02 -1.97 4.77
CA VAL A 57 -9.03 -0.92 4.60
C VAL A 57 -8.74 0.29 5.48
N ILE A 58 -8.27 0.07 6.70
CA ILE A 58 -7.94 1.16 7.64
C ILE A 58 -6.46 1.51 7.54
N GLY A 59 -5.57 0.52 7.53
CA GLY A 59 -4.14 0.76 7.64
C GLY A 59 -3.52 1.43 6.42
N ILE A 60 -3.93 1.10 5.19
CA ILE A 60 -3.35 1.74 4.00
C ILE A 60 -3.77 3.21 3.88
N PRO A 61 -5.06 3.60 4.03
CA PRO A 61 -5.44 5.01 4.09
C PRO A 61 -4.78 5.77 5.24
N LEU A 62 -4.63 5.15 6.41
CA LEU A 62 -3.93 5.76 7.54
C LEU A 62 -2.47 6.08 7.18
N LEU A 63 -1.78 5.16 6.50
CA LEU A 63 -0.42 5.39 6.02
C LEU A 63 -0.33 6.46 4.93
N VAL A 64 -1.34 6.57 4.05
CA VAL A 64 -1.45 7.68 3.09
C VAL A 64 -1.53 9.02 3.83
N VAL A 65 -2.41 9.13 4.82
CA VAL A 65 -2.57 10.34 5.63
C VAL A 65 -1.26 10.68 6.35
N LEU A 66 -0.62 9.69 6.97
CA LEU A 66 0.67 9.88 7.65
C LEU A 66 1.74 10.40 6.67
N ASN A 67 1.81 9.84 5.46
CA ASN A 67 2.74 10.29 4.43
C ASN A 67 2.45 11.74 4.00
N CYS A 68 1.20 12.10 3.80
CA CYS A 68 0.82 13.48 3.49
C CYS A 68 1.21 14.44 4.61
N ILE A 69 0.98 14.08 5.88
CA ILE A 69 1.38 14.88 7.04
C ILE A 69 2.89 15.08 7.06
N CYS A 70 3.68 13.99 6.91
CA CYS A 70 5.13 14.09 6.87
C CYS A 70 5.62 15.02 5.74
N VAL A 71 5.04 14.90 4.54
CA VAL A 71 5.39 15.76 3.40
C VAL A 71 5.05 17.22 3.68
N ILE A 72 3.87 17.51 4.24
CA ILE A 72 3.45 18.87 4.58
C ILE A 72 4.36 19.46 5.66
N LEU A 73 4.68 18.72 6.71
CA LEU A 73 5.59 19.18 7.75
C LEU A 73 6.98 19.50 7.17
N ILE A 74 7.53 18.61 6.37
CA ILE A 74 8.83 18.86 5.69
C ILE A 74 8.76 20.14 4.85
N ALA A 75 7.67 20.35 4.12
CA ALA A 75 7.50 21.54 3.28
C ALA A 75 7.29 22.84 4.06
N ILE A 76 6.78 22.79 5.30
CA ILE A 76 6.59 23.96 6.17
C ILE A 76 7.90 24.38 6.85
N TYR A 77 8.73 23.40 7.21
CA TYR A 77 9.99 23.63 7.95
C TYR A 77 11.21 23.84 7.06
N MET A 78 11.07 23.68 5.74
CA MET A 78 12.12 23.91 4.73
C MET A 78 11.92 25.26 4.06
#